data_AF-A0L7E7-F1
#
_entry.id   AF-A0L7E7-F1
#
_cell.length_a   1.000
_cell.length_b   1.000
_cell.length_c   1.000
_cell.angle_alpha   90.00
_cell.angle_beta   90.00
_cell.angle_gamma   90.00
#
_symmetry.space_group_name_H-M   'P 1'
#
loop_
_entity.id
_entity.type
_entity.pdbx_description
1 polymer ?
#
loop_
_entity_poly.entity_id
_entity_poly.type
_entity_poly.pdbx_seq_one_letter_code
_entity_poly.pdbx_strand_id
1 'polypeptide(L)'
;MAMDRWFTFLFTLFAHHFTPRHNAEVRLLKAQIKILRDRVPSARIIPSVEEKAELVRLGAICGHDVGELMEVVKPATYRRWLDRSEKGDVPQNVGRPRITQEIRGLVIKLSKENVLWGYRVTVQRPLVQ
;
A
#
# COMPACT_ATOMS: atom_id res chain seq x y z
N MET A 1 14.53 35.04 -43.19
CA MET A 1 15.84 34.52 -42.71
C MET A 1 16.10 34.69 -41.22
N ALA A 2 15.50 35.65 -40.49
CA ALA A 2 15.61 35.67 -39.02
C ALA A 2 14.66 34.65 -38.35
N MET A 3 13.44 34.50 -38.88
CA MET A 3 12.42 33.58 -38.37
C MET A 3 12.90 32.11 -38.34
N ASP A 4 13.56 31.63 -39.40
CA ASP A 4 14.05 30.24 -39.49
C ASP A 4 15.09 29.89 -38.42
N ARG A 5 15.87 30.88 -37.98
CA ARG A 5 16.85 30.71 -36.89
C ARG A 5 16.16 30.56 -35.53
N TRP A 6 15.10 31.32 -35.29
CA TRP A 6 14.33 31.19 -34.05
C TRP A 6 13.59 29.85 -33.97
N PHE A 7 13.02 29.38 -35.08
CA PHE A 7 12.41 28.05 -35.14
C PHE A 7 13.43 26.94 -34.95
N THR A 8 14.61 27.03 -35.55
CA THR A 8 15.67 26.02 -35.33
C THR A 8 16.18 26.04 -33.90
N PHE A 9 16.35 27.21 -33.26
CA PHE A 9 16.70 27.33 -31.84
C PHE A 9 15.63 26.73 -30.91
N LEU A 10 14.36 27.07 -31.13
CA LEU A 10 13.24 26.49 -30.37
C LEU A 10 13.15 24.98 -30.58
N PHE A 11 13.34 24.52 -31.82
CA PHE A 11 13.33 23.10 -32.15
C PHE A 11 14.54 22.35 -31.56
N THR A 12 15.73 22.96 -31.50
CA THR A 12 16.88 22.32 -30.85
C THR A 12 16.73 22.27 -29.35
N LEU A 13 16.18 23.30 -28.71
CA LEU A 13 15.83 23.27 -27.28
C LEU A 13 14.77 22.19 -27.00
N PHE A 14 13.75 22.10 -27.84
CA PHE A 14 12.68 21.10 -27.72
C PHE A 14 13.18 19.68 -27.99
N ALA A 15 13.99 19.49 -29.03
CA ALA A 15 14.62 18.22 -29.35
C ALA A 15 15.65 17.81 -28.30
N HIS A 16 16.38 18.78 -27.71
CA HIS A 16 17.27 18.52 -26.60
C HIS A 16 16.49 18.03 -25.37
N HIS A 17 15.38 18.68 -25.05
CA HIS A 17 14.45 18.26 -23.99
C HIS A 17 13.85 16.86 -24.25
N PHE A 18 13.61 16.52 -25.51
CA PHE A 18 13.12 15.20 -25.95
C PHE A 18 14.23 14.16 -26.19
N THR A 19 15.50 14.47 -25.93
CA THR A 19 16.60 13.54 -26.22
C THR A 19 16.44 12.27 -25.36
N PRO A 20 16.62 11.06 -25.92
CA PRO A 20 16.47 9.77 -25.23
C PRO A 20 17.39 9.55 -24.01
N ARG A 21 18.25 10.51 -23.67
CA ARG A 21 19.19 10.42 -22.54
C ARG A 21 18.48 10.44 -21.19
N HIS A 22 17.41 11.22 -21.02
CA HIS A 22 16.60 11.20 -19.79
C HIS A 22 15.93 9.85 -19.55
N ASN A 23 15.66 9.08 -20.62
CA ASN A 23 15.13 7.74 -20.48
C ASN A 23 16.17 6.75 -19.93
N ALA A 24 17.47 6.96 -20.17
CA ALA A 24 18.49 6.01 -19.71
C ALA A 24 18.67 6.03 -18.19
N GLU A 25 18.73 7.22 -17.58
CA GLU A 25 18.84 7.39 -16.13
C GLU A 25 17.60 6.85 -15.40
N VAL A 26 16.41 7.19 -15.89
CA VAL A 26 15.14 6.66 -15.34
C VAL A 26 15.07 5.15 -15.48
N ARG A 27 15.48 4.58 -16.62
CA ARG A 27 15.53 3.12 -16.83
C ARG A 27 16.52 2.44 -15.88
N LEU A 28 17.67 3.06 -15.63
CA LEU A 28 18.66 2.54 -14.69
C LEU A 28 18.09 2.52 -13.27
N LEU A 29 17.47 3.62 -12.84
CA LEU A 29 16.83 3.70 -11.51
C LEU A 29 15.68 2.68 -11.37
N LYS A 30 14.82 2.53 -12.39
CA LYS A 30 13.77 1.48 -12.39
C LYS A 30 14.37 0.08 -12.27
N ALA A 31 15.48 -0.19 -12.98
CA ALA A 31 16.18 -1.47 -12.87
C ALA A 31 16.77 -1.69 -11.47
N GLN A 32 17.36 -0.67 -10.85
CA GLN A 32 17.86 -0.75 -9.48
C GLN A 32 16.74 -1.01 -8.48
N ILE A 33 15.61 -0.29 -8.59
CA ILE A 33 14.42 -0.50 -7.74
C ILE A 33 13.93 -1.95 -7.85
N LYS A 34 13.87 -2.49 -9.08
CA LYS A 34 13.48 -3.89 -9.31
C LYS A 34 14.42 -4.87 -8.61
N ILE A 35 15.74 -4.71 -8.79
CA ILE A 35 16.75 -5.56 -8.14
C ILE A 35 16.65 -5.50 -6.62
N LEU A 36 16.44 -4.30 -6.06
CA LEU A 36 16.28 -4.12 -4.63
C LEU A 36 15.01 -4.82 -4.15
N ARG A 37 13.89 -4.67 -4.86
CA ARG A 37 12.61 -5.30 -4.52
C ARG A 37 12.71 -6.83 -4.51
N ASP A 38 13.40 -7.41 -5.49
CA ASP A 38 13.60 -8.86 -5.59
C ASP A 38 14.45 -9.41 -4.44
N ARG A 39 15.27 -8.58 -3.79
CA ARG A 39 16.07 -8.94 -2.61
C ARG A 39 15.36 -8.72 -1.27
N VAL A 40 14.21 -8.05 -1.26
CA VAL A 40 13.43 -7.88 -0.03
C VAL A 40 12.69 -9.20 0.26
N PRO A 41 12.96 -9.88 1.39
CA PRO A 41 12.36 -11.19 1.69
C PRO A 41 10.84 -11.11 1.92
N SER A 42 10.32 -9.92 2.20
CA SER A 42 8.89 -9.66 2.35
C SER A 42 8.24 -9.42 0.99
N ALA A 43 7.28 -10.27 0.62
CA ALA A 43 6.44 -10.10 -0.58
C ALA A 43 5.63 -8.79 -0.61
N ARG A 44 5.56 -8.07 0.52
CA ARG A 44 4.85 -6.80 0.66
C ARG A 44 5.71 -5.78 1.41
N ILE A 45 6.11 -4.72 0.71
CA ILE A 45 6.69 -3.52 1.32
C ILE A 45 5.53 -2.71 1.90
N ILE A 46 5.59 -2.40 3.19
CA ILE A 46 4.61 -1.57 3.89
C ILE A 46 5.26 -0.22 4.15
N PRO A 47 4.89 0.84 3.41
CA PRO A 47 5.51 2.14 3.62
C PRO A 47 5.11 2.76 4.95
N SER A 48 6.03 3.53 5.54
CA SER A 48 5.80 4.37 6.70
C SER A 48 4.77 5.48 6.40
N VAL A 49 4.35 6.23 7.41
CA VAL A 49 3.40 7.34 7.20
C VAL A 49 4.07 8.47 6.41
N GLU A 50 5.33 8.74 6.69
CA GLU A 50 6.18 9.74 6.04
C GLU A 50 6.43 9.38 4.58
N GLU A 51 6.78 8.12 4.30
CA GLU A 51 6.96 7.63 2.93
C GLU A 51 5.68 7.73 2.10
N LYS A 52 4.51 7.45 2.70
CA LYS A 52 3.22 7.63 2.02
C LYS A 52 2.96 9.09 1.68
N ALA A 53 3.18 9.99 2.64
CA ALA A 53 3.00 11.43 2.44
C ALA A 53 3.91 11.93 1.31
N GLU A 54 5.16 11.45 1.28
CA GLU A 54 6.11 11.80 0.24
C GLU A 54 5.68 11.29 -1.14
N LEU A 55 5.22 10.05 -1.24
CA LEU A 55 4.70 9.51 -2.49
C LEU A 55 3.48 10.29 -2.99
N VAL A 56 2.57 10.70 -2.09
CA VAL A 56 1.41 11.52 -2.45
C VAL A 56 1.85 12.90 -2.94
N ARG A 57 2.78 13.54 -2.23
CA ARG A 57 3.38 14.83 -2.59
C ARG A 57 4.04 14.80 -3.97
N LEU A 58 4.90 13.80 -4.22
CA LEU A 58 5.57 13.64 -5.51
C LEU A 58 4.58 13.28 -6.62
N GLY A 59 3.59 12.44 -6.34
CA GLY A 59 2.57 12.10 -7.32
C GLY A 59 1.69 13.29 -7.71
N ALA A 60 1.51 14.29 -6.84
CA ALA A 60 0.82 15.53 -7.19
C ALA A 60 1.53 16.31 -8.31
N ILE A 61 2.88 16.26 -8.35
CA ILE A 61 3.68 16.89 -9.41
C ILE A 61 3.39 16.23 -10.77
N CYS A 62 3.09 14.94 -10.77
CA CYS A 62 2.77 14.15 -11.97
C CYS A 62 1.26 14.05 -12.23
N GLY A 63 0.42 14.88 -11.60
CA GLY A 63 -1.04 14.84 -11.78
C GLY A 63 -1.70 13.55 -11.29
N HIS A 64 -1.07 12.84 -10.35
CA HIS A 64 -1.48 11.54 -9.81
C HIS A 64 -1.58 10.39 -10.84
N ASP A 65 -1.01 10.55 -12.04
CA ASP A 65 -0.89 9.46 -13.01
C ASP A 65 0.31 8.57 -12.69
N VAL A 66 0.12 7.68 -11.71
CA VAL A 66 1.19 6.82 -11.18
C VAL A 66 1.14 5.39 -11.74
N GLY A 67 0.31 5.10 -12.73
CA GLY A 67 0.05 3.74 -13.21
C GLY A 67 1.30 2.99 -13.65
N GLU A 68 2.12 3.63 -14.48
CA GLU A 68 3.37 3.07 -15.03
C GLU A 68 4.63 3.48 -14.25
N LEU A 69 4.46 4.35 -13.25
CA LEU A 69 5.56 4.90 -12.44
C LEU A 69 5.70 4.19 -11.09
N MET A 70 4.60 3.68 -10.54
CA MET A 70 4.57 3.12 -9.19
C MET A 70 5.07 1.67 -9.14
N GLU A 71 6.32 1.48 -8.74
CA GLU A 71 6.96 0.15 -8.62
C GLU A 71 6.87 -0.44 -7.20
N VAL A 72 6.70 0.41 -6.18
CA VAL A 72 6.76 0.00 -4.76
C VAL A 72 5.41 -0.50 -4.25
N VAL A 73 4.32 0.17 -4.65
CA VAL A 73 2.95 -0.17 -4.21
C VAL A 73 2.01 -0.30 -5.39
N LYS A 74 0.91 -1.03 -5.21
CA LYS A 74 -0.13 -1.10 -6.23
C LYS A 74 -0.74 0.29 -6.46
N PRO A 75 -0.96 0.75 -7.71
CA PRO A 75 -1.60 2.04 -8.00
C PRO A 75 -2.96 2.23 -7.30
N ALA A 76 -3.74 1.15 -7.16
CA ALA A 76 -5.01 1.18 -6.42
C ALA A 76 -4.83 1.50 -4.93
N THR A 77 -3.74 1.06 -4.31
CA THR A 77 -3.42 1.39 -2.91
C THR A 77 -3.05 2.86 -2.77
N TYR A 78 -2.28 3.39 -3.72
CA TYR A 78 -1.94 4.80 -3.77
C TYR A 78 -3.19 5.69 -3.89
N ARG A 79 -4.11 5.37 -4.80
CA ARG A 79 -5.39 6.11 -4.94
C ARG A 79 -6.19 6.13 -3.64
N ARG A 80 -6.26 5.01 -2.92
CA ARG A 80 -6.91 4.97 -1.59
C ARG A 80 -6.27 5.90 -0.58
N TRP A 81 -4.96 6.12 -0.64
CA TRP A 81 -4.29 7.10 0.24
C TRP A 81 -4.62 8.52 -0.16
N LEU A 82 -4.65 8.81 -1.46
CA LEU A 82 -5.06 10.11 -1.99
C LEU A 82 -6.48 10.45 -1.53
N ASP A 83 -7.44 9.55 -1.78
CA ASP A 83 -8.84 9.73 -1.38
C ASP A 83 -8.99 9.97 0.13
N ARG A 84 -8.19 9.27 0.95
CA ARG A 84 -8.21 9.41 2.40
C ARG A 84 -7.60 10.74 2.85
N SER A 85 -6.53 11.18 2.20
CA SER A 85 -5.87 12.45 2.50
C SER A 85 -6.77 13.65 2.18
N GLU A 86 -7.51 13.59 1.07
CA GLU A 86 -8.47 14.64 0.68
C GLU A 86 -9.67 14.70 1.63
N LYS A 87 -10.13 13.54 2.12
CA LYS A 87 -11.26 13.46 3.05
C LYS A 87 -10.88 13.78 4.50
N GLY A 88 -9.60 13.96 4.81
CA GLY A 88 -9.10 14.16 6.18
C GLY A 88 -9.38 12.98 7.11
N ASP A 89 -9.54 11.77 6.56
CA ASP A 89 -10.00 10.60 7.31
C ASP A 89 -8.85 9.99 8.12
N VAL A 90 -8.99 10.03 9.46
CA VAL A 90 -8.02 9.46 10.41
C VAL A 90 -8.19 7.93 10.42
N PRO A 91 -7.10 7.14 10.45
CA PRO A 91 -7.21 5.69 10.49
C PRO A 91 -8.08 5.22 11.66
N GLN A 92 -9.29 4.78 11.36
CA GLN A 92 -10.20 4.20 12.33
C GLN A 92 -9.71 2.82 12.74
N ASN A 93 -9.87 2.48 14.01
CA ASN A 93 -9.53 1.15 14.52
C ASN A 93 -10.50 0.13 13.88
N VAL A 94 -10.04 -0.58 12.86
CA VAL A 94 -10.85 -1.55 12.12
C VAL A 94 -10.91 -2.86 12.89
N GLY A 95 -12.12 -3.35 13.19
CA GLY A 95 -12.34 -4.63 13.83
C GLY A 95 -13.51 -4.62 14.82
N ARG A 96 -13.89 -5.82 15.31
CA ARG A 96 -14.87 -5.94 16.37
C ARG A 96 -14.34 -5.22 17.63
N PRO A 97 -15.15 -4.37 18.29
CA PRO A 97 -14.79 -3.79 19.57
C PRO A 97 -14.26 -4.86 20.52
N ARG A 98 -13.16 -4.56 21.20
CA ARG A 98 -12.52 -5.51 22.09
C ARG A 98 -13.48 -5.77 23.25
N ILE A 99 -13.84 -7.05 23.47
CA ILE A 99 -14.61 -7.46 24.64
C ILE A 99 -13.82 -7.06 25.90
N THR A 100 -14.51 -6.52 26.91
CA THR A 100 -13.91 -6.16 28.21
C THR A 100 -13.17 -7.36 28.81
N GLN A 101 -12.01 -7.12 29.42
CA GLN A 101 -11.19 -8.20 29.98
C GLN A 101 -11.94 -9.05 31.02
N GLU A 102 -12.88 -8.44 31.75
CA GLU A 102 -13.76 -9.13 32.69
C GLU A 102 -14.62 -10.21 32.02
N ILE A 103 -15.33 -9.86 30.95
CA ILE A 103 -16.16 -10.79 30.19
C ILE A 103 -15.28 -11.89 29.57
N ARG A 104 -14.11 -11.53 29.04
CA ARG A 104 -13.16 -12.52 28.53
C ARG A 104 -12.70 -13.49 29.63
N GLY A 105 -12.35 -12.97 30.80
CA GLY A 105 -11.93 -13.78 31.94
C GLY A 105 -13.03 -14.71 32.42
N LEU A 106 -14.27 -14.22 32.47
CA LEU A 106 -15.45 -15.00 32.82
C LEU A 106 -15.69 -16.13 31.82
N VAL A 107 -15.65 -15.84 30.51
CA VAL A 107 -15.81 -16.86 29.45
C VAL A 107 -14.71 -17.93 29.55
N ILE A 108 -13.46 -17.53 29.80
CA ILE A 108 -12.34 -18.48 29.98
C ILE A 108 -12.57 -19.36 31.22
N LYS A 109 -12.95 -18.76 32.35
CA LYS A 109 -13.23 -19.49 33.60
C LYS A 109 -14.36 -20.51 33.40
N LEU A 110 -15.47 -20.05 32.83
CA LEU A 110 -16.64 -20.86 32.53
C LEU A 110 -16.33 -22.02 31.57
N SER A 111 -15.51 -21.77 30.55
CA SER A 111 -15.07 -22.81 29.61
C SER A 111 -14.16 -23.85 30.26
N LYS A 112 -13.33 -23.45 31.24
CA LYS A 112 -12.50 -24.38 32.01
C LYS A 112 -13.33 -25.23 32.97
N GLU A 113 -14.34 -24.64 33.59
CA GLU A 113 -15.23 -25.32 34.56
C GLU A 113 -16.23 -26.25 33.85
N ASN A 114 -16.62 -25.95 32.61
CA ASN A 114 -17.56 -26.74 31.84
C ASN A 114 -16.89 -27.32 30.58
N VAL A 115 -16.16 -28.43 30.72
CA VAL A 115 -15.46 -29.10 29.60
C VAL A 115 -16.43 -29.56 28.49
N LEU A 116 -17.70 -29.80 28.84
CA LEU A 116 -18.77 -30.12 27.89
C LEU A 116 -19.30 -28.89 27.12
N TRP A 117 -18.88 -27.68 27.50
CA TRP A 117 -19.32 -26.44 26.85
C TRP A 117 -18.44 -26.14 25.62
N GLY A 118 -19.01 -26.36 24.44
CA GLY A 118 -18.35 -26.10 23.15
C GLY A 118 -19.18 -26.60 21.96
N TYR A 119 -18.72 -26.31 20.74
CA TYR A 119 -19.49 -26.54 19.50
C TYR A 119 -19.56 -28.01 19.05
N ARG A 120 -18.92 -28.95 19.76
CA ARG A 120 -18.95 -30.37 19.42
C ARG A 120 -19.23 -31.22 20.66
N VAL A 121 -20.52 -31.39 20.95
CA VAL A 121 -21.00 -32.40 21.90
C VAL A 121 -21.11 -33.72 21.15
N THR A 122 -20.16 -34.64 21.34
CA THR A 122 -20.43 -36.06 21.09
C THR A 122 -21.21 -36.53 22.30
N VAL A 123 -22.51 -36.74 22.13
CA VAL A 123 -23.40 -37.23 23.19
C VAL A 123 -22.88 -38.59 23.66
N GLN A 124 -22.26 -38.64 24.84
CA GLN A 124 -22.07 -39.91 25.55
C GLN A 124 -23.43 -40.35 26.06
N ARG A 125 -24.08 -41.24 25.30
CA ARG A 125 -25.30 -41.93 25.69
C ARG A 125 -24.90 -42.92 26.80
N PRO A 126 -25.32 -42.76 28.07
CA PRO A 126 -25.05 -43.79 29.06
C PRO A 126 -25.92 -45.01 28.71
N LEU A 127 -25.26 -46.15 28.50
CA LEU A 127 -25.94 -47.44 28.48
C LEU A 127 -26.45 -47.69 29.90
N VAL A 128 -27.75 -47.52 30.08
CA VAL A 128 -28.46 -48.00 31.27
C VAL A 128 -28.41 -49.54 31.20
N GLN A 129 -27.96 -50.15 32.30
CA GLN A 129 -27.84 -51.61 32.49
C GLN A 129 -29.21 -52.29 32.46
#